data_AF-A0A2H9U7G4-F1
#
_entry.id   AF-A0A2H9U7G4-F1
#
_cell.length_a   1.000
_cell.length_b   1.000
_cell.length_c   1.000
_cell.angle_alpha   90.00
_cell.angle_beta   90.00
_cell.angle_gamma   90.00
#
_symmetry.space_group_name_H-M   'P 1'
#
loop_
_entity.id
_entity.type
_entity.pdbx_description
1 polymer ?
#
loop_
_entity_poly.entity_id
_entity_poly.type
_entity_poly.pdbx_seq_one_letter_code
_entity_poly.pdbx_strand_id
1 'polypeptide(L)'
;MTVASTQLSPNTNTKGQDVKVDIFHLDQIPDAMEKMGWKVAPQLMRHWFSITPAYKFTTELKVKLITGNAMDIPEELINDNVVKMAWAIPYIKDELQERMKTWNSAAGIERLVKRLKQAGYSPSLYVPLGMSDSARVLDATAQVNTIKVGGLLDRIDDWYGAMGNASLNFAVSGYSGTQNERPAFFVKRIGIYLKDTYDFVDDRKYISEPLGIWSKQRVLTKAESAVYLSSYSSGLFGKLARNWSGFVPIYNSDFRDWQEKHNSGRDFIVFSDVLWLNPLPHQQVIYL
;
A
#
# COMPACT_ATOMS: atom_id res chain seq x y z
N MET A 1 32.94 39.89 10.67
CA MET A 1 32.49 39.66 9.28
C MET A 1 33.70 39.19 8.49
N THR A 2 33.72 37.93 8.07
CA THR A 2 34.79 37.42 7.21
C THR A 2 34.16 37.17 5.84
N VAL A 3 34.45 38.07 4.91
CA VAL A 3 34.11 37.95 3.51
C VAL A 3 35.02 36.88 2.94
N ALA A 4 34.45 35.76 2.48
CA ALA A 4 35.23 34.73 1.82
C ALA A 4 35.77 35.29 0.49
N SER A 5 37.09 35.36 0.36
CA SER A 5 37.78 35.68 -0.89
C SER A 5 38.16 34.38 -1.59
N THR A 6 37.48 34.07 -2.69
CA THR A 6 37.89 33.00 -3.61
C THR A 6 38.75 33.60 -4.72
N GLN A 7 39.98 33.09 -4.86
CA GLN A 7 40.82 33.39 -6.01
C GLN A 7 40.26 32.66 -7.23
N LEU A 8 39.86 33.41 -8.26
CA LEU A 8 39.50 32.85 -9.56
C LEU A 8 40.76 32.36 -10.27
N SER A 9 40.66 31.19 -10.90
CA SER A 9 41.74 30.62 -11.72
C SER A 9 42.05 31.53 -12.94
N PRO A 10 43.31 31.54 -13.43
CA PRO A 10 43.71 32.36 -14.58
C PRO A 10 42.84 32.08 -15.82
N ASN A 11 42.61 33.10 -16.64
CA ASN A 11 41.80 33.04 -17.87
C ASN A 11 42.30 32.01 -18.92
N THR A 12 43.50 31.44 -18.71
CA THR A 12 44.08 30.37 -19.54
C THR A 12 43.62 28.97 -19.14
N ASN A 13 42.94 28.81 -18.00
CA ASN A 13 42.48 27.52 -17.52
C ASN A 13 41.04 27.26 -18.00
N THR A 14 40.89 26.83 -19.25
CA THR A 14 39.60 26.46 -19.88
C THR A 14 39.16 25.04 -19.54
N LYS A 15 39.96 24.28 -18.78
CA LYS A 15 39.53 22.97 -18.26
C LYS A 15 38.49 23.19 -17.17
N GLY A 16 37.24 22.89 -17.50
CA GLY A 16 36.15 22.82 -16.53
C GLY A 16 36.55 21.97 -15.34
N GLN A 17 36.15 22.39 -14.14
CA GLN A 17 36.43 21.65 -12.92
C GLN A 17 35.48 20.44 -12.88
N ASP A 18 36.03 19.23 -12.77
CA ASP A 18 35.23 18.02 -12.59
C ASP A 18 34.58 18.04 -11.20
N VAL A 19 33.35 18.54 -11.12
CA VAL A 19 32.54 18.49 -9.90
C VAL A 19 31.94 17.09 -9.81
N LYS A 20 32.47 16.25 -8.92
CA LYS A 20 31.80 15.01 -8.54
C LYS A 20 30.56 15.38 -7.72
N VAL A 21 29.40 15.37 -8.37
CA VAL A 21 28.11 15.51 -7.70
C VAL A 21 27.73 14.14 -7.15
N ASP A 22 27.45 14.06 -5.85
CA ASP A 22 26.90 12.85 -5.24
C ASP A 22 25.42 12.75 -5.60
N ILE A 23 25.10 12.00 -6.67
CA ILE A 23 23.73 11.88 -7.18
C ILE A 23 22.97 10.83 -6.36
N PHE A 24 21.74 11.17 -5.97
CA PHE A 24 20.76 10.23 -5.42
C PHE A 24 19.97 9.60 -6.56
N HIS A 25 19.96 8.27 -6.64
CA HIS A 25 19.23 7.52 -7.64
C HIS A 25 17.94 6.92 -7.06
N LEU A 26 16.93 6.74 -7.91
CA LEU A 26 15.61 6.25 -7.49
C LEU A 26 15.67 4.85 -6.85
N ASP A 27 16.54 3.98 -7.37
CA ASP A 27 16.80 2.63 -6.83
C ASP A 27 17.57 2.61 -5.51
N GLN A 28 18.01 3.77 -5.00
CA GLN A 28 18.60 3.93 -3.67
C GLN A 28 17.56 4.23 -2.58
N ILE A 29 16.29 4.43 -2.95
CA ILE A 29 15.19 4.61 -1.98
C ILE A 29 15.10 3.42 -1.01
N PRO A 30 15.12 2.14 -1.45
CA PRO A 30 15.11 1.01 -0.51
C PRO A 30 16.25 1.05 0.51
N ASP A 31 17.46 1.46 0.11
CA ASP A 31 18.61 1.55 1.02
C ASP A 31 18.42 2.66 2.05
N ALA A 32 17.77 3.77 1.67
CA ALA A 32 17.41 4.83 2.60
C ALA A 32 16.32 4.36 3.59
N MET A 33 15.33 3.61 3.11
CA MET A 33 14.29 3.00 3.97
C MET A 33 14.92 2.05 5.01
N GLU A 34 15.85 1.18 4.58
CA GLU A 34 16.56 0.27 5.50
C GLU A 34 17.37 1.04 6.56
N LYS A 35 18.04 2.13 6.19
CA LYS A 35 18.75 3.01 7.15
C LYS A 35 17.81 3.69 8.15
N MET A 36 16.54 3.90 7.78
CA MET A 36 15.49 4.37 8.69
C MET A 36 14.92 3.25 9.58
N GLY A 37 15.38 2.01 9.42
CA GLY A 37 14.90 0.84 10.14
C GLY A 37 13.58 0.27 9.60
N TRP A 38 13.15 0.69 8.41
CA TRP A 38 11.97 0.14 7.74
C TRP A 38 12.29 -1.27 7.23
N LYS A 39 11.29 -2.16 7.26
CA LYS A 39 11.49 -3.58 6.95
C LYS A 39 10.69 -4.01 5.73
N VAL A 40 9.44 -3.61 5.62
CA VAL A 40 8.52 -4.12 4.59
C VAL A 40 8.51 -3.25 3.34
N ALA A 41 8.48 -1.93 3.50
CA ALA A 41 8.56 -0.97 2.40
C ALA A 41 9.77 -1.20 1.47
N PRO A 42 11.02 -1.36 1.97
CA PRO A 42 12.16 -1.61 1.08
C PRO A 42 12.05 -2.93 0.31
N GLN A 43 11.43 -3.96 0.90
CA GLN A 43 11.23 -5.25 0.22
C GLN A 43 10.25 -5.13 -0.94
N LEU A 44 9.12 -4.45 -0.74
CA LEU A 44 8.15 -4.19 -1.81
C LEU A 44 8.76 -3.34 -2.93
N MET A 45 9.50 -2.29 -2.56
CA MET A 45 10.15 -1.40 -3.52
C MET A 45 11.22 -2.14 -4.33
N ARG A 46 12.08 -2.95 -3.69
CA ARG A 46 13.05 -3.81 -4.40
C ARG A 46 12.37 -4.83 -5.30
N HIS A 47 11.27 -5.43 -4.82
CA HIS A 47 10.48 -6.34 -5.64
C HIS A 47 9.96 -5.63 -6.90
N TRP A 48 9.37 -4.44 -6.76
CA TRP A 48 8.92 -3.62 -7.88
C TRP A 48 10.04 -3.41 -8.90
N PHE A 49 11.21 -2.92 -8.46
CA PHE A 49 12.38 -2.69 -9.33
C PHE A 49 12.91 -3.95 -10.01
N SER A 50 12.83 -5.11 -9.34
CA SER A 50 13.41 -6.37 -9.84
C SER A 50 12.63 -6.99 -11.01
N ILE A 51 11.35 -6.64 -11.18
CA ILE A 51 10.48 -7.32 -12.15
C ILE A 51 10.73 -6.78 -13.56
N THR A 52 10.92 -7.71 -14.50
CA THR A 52 11.08 -7.47 -15.95
C THR A 52 10.16 -8.42 -16.72
N PRO A 53 9.50 -8.01 -17.83
CA PRO A 53 9.46 -6.65 -18.38
C PRO A 53 8.67 -5.69 -17.48
N ALA A 54 8.87 -4.39 -17.69
CA ALA A 54 8.11 -3.36 -17.02
C ALA A 54 6.61 -3.49 -17.32
N TYR A 55 5.77 -3.16 -16.35
CA TYR A 55 4.33 -3.11 -16.55
C TYR A 55 3.71 -2.07 -15.61
N LYS A 56 2.97 -1.13 -16.21
CA LYS A 56 2.27 -0.06 -15.49
C LYS A 56 0.77 -0.25 -15.54
N PHE A 57 0.10 -0.03 -14.42
CA PHE A 57 -1.35 -0.03 -14.39
C PHE A 57 -1.90 1.25 -15.06
N THR A 58 -3.06 1.13 -15.68
CA THR A 58 -3.92 2.28 -15.94
C THR A 58 -4.87 2.50 -14.76
N THR A 59 -5.47 3.67 -14.64
CA THR A 59 -6.49 3.95 -13.62
C THR A 59 -7.65 2.94 -13.70
N GLU A 60 -8.11 2.60 -14.90
CA GLU A 60 -9.19 1.62 -15.12
C GLU A 60 -8.78 0.22 -14.67
N LEU A 61 -7.54 -0.19 -14.99
CA LEU A 61 -7.02 -1.48 -14.56
C LEU A 61 -6.87 -1.54 -13.04
N LYS A 62 -6.32 -0.51 -12.41
CA LYS A 62 -6.20 -0.38 -10.95
C LYS A 62 -7.56 -0.55 -10.27
N VAL A 63 -8.58 0.18 -10.74
CA VAL A 63 -9.95 0.05 -10.23
C VAL A 63 -10.51 -1.36 -10.44
N LYS A 64 -10.29 -1.95 -11.62
CA LYS A 64 -10.74 -3.31 -11.93
C LYS A 64 -10.09 -4.36 -11.02
N LEU A 65 -8.79 -4.25 -10.74
CA LEU A 65 -8.07 -5.21 -9.89
C LEU A 65 -8.47 -5.10 -8.42
N ILE A 66 -8.71 -3.87 -7.93
CA ILE A 66 -9.17 -3.64 -6.56
C ILE A 66 -10.61 -4.13 -6.36
N THR A 67 -11.52 -3.80 -7.27
CA THR A 67 -12.96 -4.04 -7.10
C THR A 67 -13.45 -5.36 -7.69
N GLY A 68 -12.71 -5.92 -8.64
CA GLY A 68 -13.03 -7.15 -9.33
C GLY A 68 -12.77 -8.42 -8.50
N ASN A 69 -13.02 -9.55 -9.13
CA ASN A 69 -12.79 -10.86 -8.52
C ASN A 69 -11.27 -11.14 -8.41
N ALA A 70 -10.77 -11.32 -7.19
CA ALA A 70 -9.36 -11.57 -6.92
C ALA A 70 -8.80 -12.87 -7.54
N MET A 71 -9.67 -13.81 -7.90
CA MET A 71 -9.28 -15.04 -8.60
C MET A 71 -8.97 -14.81 -10.08
N ASP A 72 -9.46 -13.71 -10.66
CA ASP A 72 -9.21 -13.37 -12.06
C ASP A 72 -7.90 -12.58 -12.24
N ILE A 73 -7.22 -12.24 -11.13
CA ILE A 73 -5.95 -11.51 -11.15
C ILE A 73 -4.83 -12.50 -11.53
N PRO A 74 -4.03 -12.21 -12.57
CA PRO A 74 -2.88 -13.05 -12.94
C PRO A 74 -1.87 -13.16 -11.80
N GLU A 75 -1.25 -14.34 -11.63
CA GLU A 75 -0.31 -14.60 -10.54
C GLU A 75 0.92 -13.68 -10.60
N GLU A 76 1.37 -13.32 -11.80
CA GLU A 76 2.50 -12.40 -12.01
C GLU A 76 2.22 -10.95 -11.60
N LEU A 77 0.97 -10.61 -11.31
CA LEU A 77 0.56 -9.31 -10.78
C LEU A 77 0.29 -9.36 -9.27
N ILE A 78 0.68 -10.42 -8.57
CA ILE A 78 0.39 -10.59 -7.15
C ILE A 78 1.68 -10.72 -6.34
N ASN A 79 1.69 -10.01 -5.22
CA ASN A 79 2.61 -10.24 -4.13
C ASN A 79 1.81 -10.56 -2.85
N ASP A 80 1.88 -11.81 -2.40
CA ASP A 80 1.28 -12.30 -1.15
C ASP A 80 2.33 -12.77 -0.13
N ASN A 81 3.60 -12.50 -0.43
CA ASN A 81 4.74 -13.04 0.30
C ASN A 81 5.40 -12.03 1.24
N VAL A 82 5.35 -10.73 0.92
CA VAL A 82 6.09 -9.71 1.68
C VAL A 82 5.28 -9.16 2.85
N VAL A 83 4.04 -8.73 2.60
CA VAL A 83 3.20 -8.14 3.65
C VAL A 83 2.57 -9.24 4.49
N LYS A 84 2.72 -9.14 5.82
CA LYS A 84 2.12 -10.06 6.78
C LYS A 84 1.30 -9.31 7.82
N MET A 85 0.17 -9.89 8.23
CA MET A 85 -0.72 -9.33 9.25
C MET A 85 -0.02 -9.15 10.58
N ALA A 86 0.92 -10.04 10.94
CA ALA A 86 1.73 -9.89 12.14
C ALA A 86 2.53 -8.57 12.17
N TRP A 87 3.05 -8.14 11.01
CA TRP A 87 3.72 -6.84 10.86
C TRP A 87 2.70 -5.69 10.81
N ALA A 88 1.55 -5.88 10.19
CA ALA A 88 0.54 -4.84 10.02
C ALA A 88 -0.20 -4.48 11.33
N ILE A 89 -0.43 -5.45 12.22
CA ILE A 89 -1.27 -5.30 13.43
C ILE A 89 -0.97 -4.01 14.24
N PRO A 90 0.29 -3.65 14.55
CA PRO A 90 0.59 -2.44 15.31
C PRO A 90 0.09 -1.14 14.66
N TYR A 91 -0.02 -1.11 13.33
CA TYR A 91 -0.44 0.07 12.57
C TYR A 91 -1.96 0.20 12.44
N ILE A 92 -2.70 -0.92 12.52
CA ILE A 92 -4.14 -0.98 12.25
C ILE A 92 -4.95 -1.42 13.47
N LYS A 93 -4.31 -1.47 14.65
CA LYS A 93 -4.86 -2.14 15.84
C LYS A 93 -6.21 -1.55 16.24
N ASP A 94 -6.34 -0.25 16.22
CA ASP A 94 -7.53 0.44 16.72
C ASP A 94 -8.70 0.28 15.73
N GLU A 95 -8.45 0.45 14.44
CA GLU A 95 -9.43 0.24 13.37
C GLU A 95 -9.88 -1.22 13.29
N LEU A 96 -8.94 -2.16 13.47
CA LEU A 96 -9.23 -3.58 13.57
C LEU A 96 -10.15 -3.87 14.75
N GLN A 97 -9.83 -3.37 15.94
CA GLN A 97 -10.63 -3.59 17.15
C GLN A 97 -12.02 -2.96 17.04
N GLU A 98 -12.13 -1.77 16.46
CA GLU A 98 -13.40 -1.10 16.25
C GLU A 98 -14.26 -1.87 15.23
N ARG A 99 -13.67 -2.22 14.08
CA ARG A 99 -14.39 -2.92 13.02
C ARG A 99 -14.79 -4.34 13.43
N MET A 100 -14.00 -5.02 14.25
CA MET A 100 -14.37 -6.34 14.79
C MET A 100 -15.66 -6.31 15.61
N LYS A 101 -16.07 -5.17 16.16
CA LYS A 101 -17.37 -5.03 16.84
C LYS A 101 -18.54 -4.96 15.86
N THR A 102 -18.30 -4.53 14.61
CA THR A 102 -19.36 -4.11 13.67
C THR A 102 -19.13 -4.59 12.22
N TRP A 103 -18.31 -5.63 12.01
CA TRP A 103 -18.02 -6.16 10.68
C TRP A 103 -19.28 -6.74 10.02
N ASN A 104 -20.23 -7.24 10.81
CA ASN A 104 -21.52 -7.79 10.38
C ASN A 104 -22.60 -6.71 10.20
N SER A 105 -22.24 -5.57 9.60
CA SER A 105 -23.20 -4.50 9.27
C SER A 105 -24.30 -5.01 8.31
N ALA A 106 -25.40 -4.27 8.18
CA ALA A 106 -26.48 -4.62 7.26
C ALA A 106 -25.97 -4.87 5.82
N ALA A 107 -25.13 -3.98 5.29
CA ALA A 107 -24.49 -4.15 3.99
C ALA A 107 -23.55 -5.38 3.95
N GLY A 108 -22.89 -5.70 5.06
CA GLY A 108 -22.07 -6.91 5.18
C GLY A 108 -22.89 -8.20 5.15
N ILE A 109 -24.07 -8.19 5.78
CA ILE A 109 -25.02 -9.30 5.74
C ILE A 109 -25.59 -9.47 4.33
N GLU A 110 -25.96 -8.38 3.65
CA GLU A 110 -26.39 -8.43 2.25
C GLU A 110 -25.31 -9.03 1.34
N ARG A 111 -24.05 -8.64 1.57
CA ARG A 111 -22.92 -9.21 0.85
C ARG A 111 -22.73 -10.70 1.15
N LEU A 112 -22.84 -11.11 2.42
CA LEU A 112 -22.82 -12.52 2.82
C LEU A 112 -23.88 -13.34 2.08
N VAL A 113 -25.13 -12.85 2.05
CA VAL A 113 -26.23 -13.51 1.32
C VAL A 113 -25.90 -13.63 -0.17
N LYS A 114 -25.31 -12.59 -0.78
CA LYS A 114 -24.87 -12.66 -2.19
C LYS A 114 -23.80 -13.74 -2.39
N ARG A 115 -22.80 -13.83 -1.49
CA ARG A 115 -21.77 -14.86 -1.54
C ARG A 115 -22.34 -16.27 -1.39
N LEU A 116 -23.27 -16.45 -0.46
CA LEU A 116 -23.98 -17.72 -0.27
C LEU A 116 -24.76 -18.13 -1.52
N LYS A 117 -25.53 -17.22 -2.13
CA LYS A 117 -26.25 -17.49 -3.37
C LYS A 117 -25.31 -17.90 -4.52
N GLN A 118 -24.15 -17.26 -4.63
CA GLN A 118 -23.10 -17.64 -5.59
C GLN A 118 -22.54 -19.04 -5.32
N ALA A 119 -22.54 -19.48 -4.07
CA ALA A 119 -22.16 -20.84 -3.66
C ALA A 119 -23.33 -21.86 -3.72
N GLY A 120 -24.48 -21.49 -4.29
CA GLY A 120 -25.62 -22.40 -4.47
C GLY A 120 -26.60 -22.45 -3.29
N TYR A 121 -26.58 -21.47 -2.40
CA TYR A 121 -27.50 -21.42 -1.26
C TYR A 121 -28.98 -21.35 -1.65
N SER A 122 -29.77 -22.18 -0.96
CA SER A 122 -31.22 -22.04 -0.79
C SER A 122 -31.58 -22.24 0.70
N PRO A 123 -32.77 -21.77 1.15
CA PRO A 123 -33.16 -21.90 2.55
C PRO A 123 -33.09 -23.35 3.03
N SER A 124 -32.52 -23.57 4.22
CA SER A 124 -32.32 -24.88 4.86
C SER A 124 -31.20 -25.77 4.30
N LEU A 125 -30.45 -25.32 3.28
CA LEU A 125 -29.26 -26.04 2.83
C LEU A 125 -28.03 -25.73 3.69
N TYR A 126 -27.22 -26.76 3.91
CA TYR A 126 -25.87 -26.62 4.42
C TYR A 126 -24.93 -26.20 3.28
N VAL A 127 -24.47 -24.95 3.33
CA VAL A 127 -23.48 -24.42 2.37
C VAL A 127 -22.29 -23.89 3.15
N PRO A 128 -21.11 -24.53 3.04
CA PRO A 128 -19.90 -24.02 3.66
C PRO A 128 -19.36 -22.81 2.88
N LEU A 129 -18.77 -21.86 3.59
CA LEU A 129 -18.21 -20.65 3.00
C LEU A 129 -16.95 -20.22 3.76
N GLY A 130 -15.93 -19.77 3.03
CA GLY A 130 -14.66 -19.32 3.61
C GLY A 130 -13.81 -20.43 4.23
N MET A 131 -13.72 -21.59 3.56
CA MET A 131 -12.92 -22.74 4.02
C MET A 131 -11.42 -22.65 3.62
N SER A 132 -11.04 -21.67 2.81
CA SER A 132 -9.66 -21.47 2.34
C SER A 132 -8.87 -20.55 3.26
N ASP A 133 -7.57 -20.79 3.41
CA ASP A 133 -6.63 -19.87 4.07
C ASP A 133 -6.00 -18.86 3.10
N SER A 134 -6.35 -18.90 1.82
CA SER A 134 -5.89 -17.92 0.82
C SER A 134 -6.73 -16.63 0.89
N ALA A 135 -6.07 -15.51 1.18
CA ALA A 135 -6.70 -14.18 1.17
C ALA A 135 -7.41 -13.88 -0.16
N ARG A 136 -6.82 -14.31 -1.29
CA ARG A 136 -7.41 -14.15 -2.64
C ARG A 136 -8.72 -14.90 -2.79
N VAL A 137 -8.75 -16.17 -2.38
CA VAL A 137 -9.95 -17.01 -2.44
C VAL A 137 -11.02 -16.43 -1.52
N LEU A 138 -10.65 -15.99 -0.32
CA LEU A 138 -11.57 -15.36 0.61
C LEU A 138 -12.12 -14.03 0.05
N ASP A 139 -11.31 -13.21 -0.59
CA ASP A 139 -11.75 -11.96 -1.24
C ASP A 139 -12.85 -12.19 -2.27
N ALA A 140 -12.64 -13.21 -3.10
CA ALA A 140 -13.56 -13.60 -4.14
C ALA A 140 -14.86 -14.23 -3.61
N THR A 141 -14.76 -15.06 -2.57
CA THR A 141 -15.85 -16.00 -2.21
C THR A 141 -16.52 -15.71 -0.86
N ALA A 142 -15.84 -15.04 0.06
CA ALA A 142 -16.26 -14.97 1.46
C ALA A 142 -16.10 -13.60 2.13
N GLN A 143 -15.54 -12.61 1.43
CA GLN A 143 -15.46 -11.23 1.90
C GLN A 143 -16.85 -10.61 2.02
N VAL A 144 -17.09 -10.04 3.20
CA VAL A 144 -18.36 -9.44 3.61
C VAL A 144 -18.22 -7.96 3.95
N ASN A 145 -17.05 -7.52 4.43
CA ASN A 145 -16.84 -6.13 4.83
C ASN A 145 -15.42 -5.67 4.49
N THR A 146 -15.25 -4.37 4.28
CA THR A 146 -13.96 -3.72 4.07
C THR A 146 -13.96 -2.34 4.68
N ILE A 147 -12.81 -1.92 5.21
CA ILE A 147 -12.54 -0.52 5.55
C ILE A 147 -11.22 -0.09 4.92
N LYS A 148 -11.01 1.23 4.85
CA LYS A 148 -9.70 1.81 4.57
C LYS A 148 -8.96 2.04 5.87
N VAL A 149 -7.66 1.78 5.86
CA VAL A 149 -6.73 2.01 6.97
C VAL A 149 -5.50 2.75 6.46
N GLY A 150 -4.91 3.57 7.31
CA GLY A 150 -3.91 4.54 6.92
C GLY A 150 -4.51 5.83 6.34
N GLY A 151 -3.67 6.85 6.20
CA GLY A 151 -4.09 8.16 5.73
C GLY A 151 -2.95 9.03 5.19
N LEU A 152 -3.33 9.97 4.32
CA LEU A 152 -2.42 10.96 3.74
C LEU A 152 -1.77 11.89 4.78
N LEU A 153 -2.26 11.95 6.02
CA LEU A 153 -1.73 12.79 7.09
C LEU A 153 -0.90 12.01 8.12
N ASP A 154 -0.78 10.69 7.97
CA ASP A 154 -0.08 9.83 8.92
C ASP A 154 1.43 10.09 8.96
N ARG A 155 2.09 9.59 10.00
CA ARG A 155 3.54 9.67 10.06
C ARG A 155 4.16 8.90 8.90
N ILE A 156 5.23 9.46 8.32
CA ILE A 156 6.02 8.76 7.32
C ILE A 156 6.84 7.67 8.03
N ASP A 157 6.41 6.42 7.91
CA ASP A 157 7.07 5.24 8.45
C ASP A 157 6.94 4.03 7.51
N ASP A 158 7.38 2.84 7.96
CA ASP A 158 7.39 1.61 7.16
C ASP A 158 6.00 1.26 6.61
N TRP A 159 4.91 1.51 7.36
CA TRP A 159 3.55 1.31 6.86
C TRP A 159 3.23 2.28 5.73
N TYR A 160 3.56 3.55 5.91
CA TYR A 160 3.32 4.57 4.90
C TYR A 160 4.06 4.27 3.59
N GLY A 161 5.32 3.80 3.66
CA GLY A 161 6.11 3.45 2.48
C GLY A 161 5.73 2.10 1.83
N ALA A 162 5.11 1.19 2.59
CA ALA A 162 4.72 -0.14 2.11
C ALA A 162 3.30 -0.16 1.54
N MET A 163 2.37 0.49 2.25
CA MET A 163 0.93 0.38 2.01
C MET A 163 0.28 1.74 1.80
N GLY A 164 0.68 2.77 2.54
CA GLY A 164 -0.02 4.07 2.53
C GLY A 164 -1.47 3.91 3.00
N ASN A 165 -2.40 3.74 2.05
CA ASN A 165 -3.84 3.60 2.26
C ASN A 165 -4.37 2.20 1.85
N ALA A 166 -4.29 1.22 2.74
CA ALA A 166 -4.71 -0.15 2.41
C ALA A 166 -6.21 -0.40 2.61
N SER A 167 -6.73 -1.44 1.95
CA SER A 167 -8.04 -2.01 2.26
C SER A 167 -7.90 -3.15 3.28
N LEU A 168 -8.46 -2.98 4.47
CA LEU A 168 -8.60 -4.03 5.47
C LEU A 168 -9.93 -4.76 5.27
N ASN A 169 -9.85 -6.02 4.86
CA ASN A 169 -10.98 -6.83 4.47
C ASN A 169 -11.33 -7.86 5.56
N PHE A 170 -12.62 -8.17 5.63
CA PHE A 170 -13.19 -9.13 6.57
C PHE A 170 -13.98 -10.17 5.77
N ALA A 171 -13.57 -11.42 5.90
CA ALA A 171 -14.23 -12.59 5.35
C ALA A 171 -14.73 -13.49 6.47
N VAL A 172 -15.80 -14.23 6.21
CA VAL A 172 -16.34 -15.20 7.19
C VAL A 172 -15.99 -16.62 6.80
N SER A 173 -15.72 -17.45 7.80
CA SER A 173 -15.60 -18.90 7.67
C SER A 173 -16.71 -19.55 8.47
N GLY A 174 -17.55 -20.37 7.84
CA GLY A 174 -18.74 -20.94 8.47
C GLY A 174 -19.62 -21.73 7.51
N TYR A 175 -20.89 -21.92 7.89
CA TYR A 175 -21.87 -22.61 7.07
C TYR A 175 -23.28 -22.04 7.25
N SER A 176 -24.10 -22.14 6.21
CA SER A 176 -25.54 -21.88 6.32
C SER A 176 -26.28 -23.08 6.95
N GLY A 177 -27.44 -22.80 7.53
CA GLY A 177 -28.36 -23.80 8.03
C GLY A 177 -29.61 -23.13 8.58
N THR A 178 -30.27 -23.78 9.54
CA THR A 178 -31.51 -23.28 10.16
C THR A 178 -31.36 -23.30 11.68
N GLN A 179 -31.77 -22.21 12.34
CA GLN A 179 -31.90 -22.13 13.80
C GLN A 179 -33.30 -21.63 14.14
N ASN A 180 -34.03 -22.38 14.97
CA ASN A 180 -35.41 -22.05 15.37
C ASN A 180 -36.31 -21.76 14.16
N GLU A 181 -36.25 -22.64 13.14
CA GLU A 181 -37.00 -22.52 11.87
C GLU A 181 -36.64 -21.28 11.01
N ARG A 182 -35.63 -20.50 11.41
CA ARG A 182 -35.14 -19.35 10.64
C ARG A 182 -33.81 -19.68 9.95
N PRO A 183 -33.65 -19.34 8.66
CA PRO A 183 -32.36 -19.45 8.00
C PRO A 183 -31.29 -18.62 8.71
N ALA A 184 -30.12 -19.22 8.88
CA ALA A 184 -29.01 -18.60 9.58
C ALA A 184 -27.67 -19.03 8.99
N PHE A 185 -26.65 -18.20 9.18
CA PHE A 185 -25.26 -18.51 8.94
C PHE A 185 -24.52 -18.60 10.27
N PHE A 186 -23.85 -19.73 10.48
CA PHE A 186 -23.09 -20.03 11.69
C PHE A 186 -21.62 -19.69 11.44
N VAL A 187 -21.18 -18.55 11.99
CA VAL A 187 -19.81 -18.05 11.85
C VAL A 187 -18.90 -18.83 12.79
N LYS A 188 -17.88 -19.49 12.23
CA LYS A 188 -16.83 -20.18 13.00
C LYS A 188 -15.63 -19.29 13.24
N ARG A 189 -15.16 -18.58 12.21
CA ARG A 189 -14.00 -17.68 12.28
C ARG A 189 -14.21 -16.47 11.37
N ILE A 190 -13.50 -15.39 11.67
CA ILE A 190 -13.43 -14.19 10.84
C ILE A 190 -12.00 -14.09 10.32
N GLY A 191 -11.84 -14.10 9.00
CA GLY A 191 -10.57 -13.96 8.31
C GLY A 191 -10.34 -12.51 7.95
N ILE A 192 -9.17 -11.98 8.29
CA ILE A 192 -8.84 -10.57 8.16
C ILE A 192 -7.54 -10.46 7.36
N TYR A 193 -7.54 -9.65 6.31
CA TYR A 193 -6.39 -9.51 5.42
C TYR A 193 -6.37 -8.14 4.77
N LEU A 194 -5.18 -7.73 4.34
CA LEU A 194 -4.97 -6.53 3.55
C LEU A 194 -5.04 -6.86 2.06
N LYS A 195 -5.61 -5.94 1.30
CA LYS A 195 -5.57 -5.91 -0.17
C LYS A 195 -5.32 -4.48 -0.62
N ASP A 196 -4.30 -4.29 -1.44
CA ASP A 196 -4.06 -3.00 -2.07
C ASP A 196 -3.23 -3.12 -3.35
N THR A 197 -3.01 -2.00 -4.03
CA THR A 197 -2.09 -1.92 -5.17
C THR A 197 -0.77 -1.30 -4.73
N TYR A 198 0.35 -1.86 -5.20
CA TYR A 198 1.66 -1.22 -5.14
C TYR A 198 1.97 -0.69 -6.54
N ASP A 199 1.63 0.58 -6.76
CA ASP A 199 1.68 1.24 -8.06
C ASP A 199 2.03 2.72 -7.92
N PHE A 200 2.40 3.33 -9.04
CA PHE A 200 2.71 4.76 -9.15
C PHE A 200 1.77 5.43 -10.15
N VAL A 201 0.47 5.09 -10.11
CA VAL A 201 -0.56 5.66 -10.98
C VAL A 201 -1.07 6.96 -10.37
N ASP A 202 -0.99 8.05 -11.15
CA ASP A 202 -1.51 9.34 -10.73
C ASP A 202 -3.05 9.39 -10.80
N ASP A 203 -3.68 9.81 -9.70
CA ASP A 203 -5.13 10.04 -9.64
C ASP A 203 -5.56 11.26 -10.49
N ARG A 204 -4.61 12.16 -10.83
CA ARG A 204 -4.87 13.38 -11.60
C ARG A 204 -4.02 13.40 -12.86
N LYS A 205 -4.69 13.54 -14.01
CA LYS A 205 -4.10 13.45 -15.36
C LYS A 205 -2.87 14.34 -15.63
N TYR A 206 -2.70 15.45 -14.90
CA TYR A 206 -1.65 16.45 -15.19
C TYR A 206 -0.74 16.76 -14.00
N ILE A 207 -0.92 16.09 -12.85
CA ILE A 207 -0.16 16.38 -11.64
C ILE A 207 0.33 15.05 -11.08
N SER A 208 1.66 14.88 -11.08
CA SER A 208 2.26 13.70 -10.47
C SER A 208 2.25 13.81 -8.95
N GLU A 209 1.83 12.73 -8.28
CA GLU A 209 1.74 12.68 -6.83
C GLU A 209 3.16 12.69 -6.20
N PRO A 210 3.40 13.56 -5.19
CA PRO A 210 4.68 13.56 -4.49
C PRO A 210 4.79 12.36 -3.53
N LEU A 211 5.90 11.63 -3.63
CA LEU A 211 6.23 10.45 -2.83
C LEU A 211 7.27 10.73 -1.73
N GLY A 212 7.52 12.01 -1.48
CA GLY A 212 8.43 12.48 -0.45
C GLY A 212 9.72 13.09 -1.01
N ILE A 213 10.55 13.61 -0.10
CA ILE A 213 11.82 14.23 -0.45
C ILE A 213 12.91 13.40 0.21
N TRP A 214 13.70 12.74 -0.61
CA TRP A 214 14.58 11.63 -0.23
C TRP A 214 16.04 12.01 -0.33
N SER A 215 16.83 11.46 0.59
CA SER A 215 18.29 11.44 0.54
C SER A 215 18.76 9.98 0.62
N LYS A 216 20.06 9.75 0.48
CA LYS A 216 20.68 8.43 0.69
C LYS A 216 20.50 7.87 2.10
N GLN A 217 20.05 8.69 3.06
CA GLN A 217 19.96 8.32 4.47
C GLN A 217 18.52 8.21 4.96
N ARG A 218 17.61 9.04 4.44
CA ARG A 218 16.21 9.13 4.91
C ARG A 218 15.32 9.93 3.96
N VAL A 219 14.02 9.86 4.21
CA VAL A 219 13.03 10.83 3.73
C VAL A 219 12.83 11.97 4.74
N LEU A 220 12.47 13.16 4.23
CA LEU A 220 12.03 14.28 5.07
C LEU A 220 10.67 13.97 5.72
N THR A 221 10.50 14.43 6.95
CA THR A 221 9.18 14.46 7.61
C THR A 221 8.22 15.40 6.87
N LYS A 222 6.92 15.35 7.18
CA LYS A 222 5.93 16.26 6.59
C LYS A 222 6.22 17.72 6.91
N ALA A 223 6.62 18.01 8.14
CA ALA A 223 7.00 19.36 8.55
C ALA A 223 8.23 19.84 7.78
N GLU A 224 9.29 19.02 7.70
CA GLU A 224 10.48 19.36 6.92
C GLU A 224 10.16 19.56 5.43
N SER A 225 9.30 18.71 4.86
CA SER A 225 8.89 18.79 3.46
C SER A 225 8.15 20.09 3.16
N ALA A 226 7.27 20.55 4.06
CA ALA A 226 6.61 21.84 3.92
C ALA A 226 7.61 23.02 3.94
N VAL A 227 8.61 22.98 4.82
CA VAL A 227 9.66 24.02 4.86
C VAL A 227 10.56 23.93 3.63
N TYR A 228 10.88 22.73 3.15
CA TYR A 228 11.65 22.52 1.91
C TYR A 228 10.92 23.15 0.72
N LEU A 229 9.66 22.76 0.50
CA LEU A 229 8.87 23.22 -0.65
C LEU A 229 8.65 24.74 -0.62
N SER A 230 8.31 25.31 0.55
CA SER A 230 8.17 26.76 0.68
C SER A 230 9.47 27.52 0.43
N SER A 231 10.62 26.97 0.86
CA SER A 231 11.93 27.55 0.61
C SER A 231 12.29 27.47 -0.88
N TYR A 232 11.93 26.39 -1.56
CA TYR A 232 12.10 26.21 -3.01
C TYR A 232 11.26 27.20 -3.81
N SER A 233 9.96 27.30 -3.54
CA SER A 233 9.07 28.25 -4.21
C SER A 233 9.46 29.71 -3.98
N SER A 234 10.10 30.01 -2.86
CA SER A 234 10.58 31.36 -2.51
C SER A 234 11.98 31.68 -3.06
N GLY A 235 12.60 30.78 -3.84
CA GLY A 235 13.94 30.97 -4.40
C GLY A 235 15.07 31.02 -3.37
N LEU A 236 14.85 30.48 -2.16
CA LEU A 236 15.82 30.48 -1.06
C LEU A 236 16.87 29.37 -1.21
N PHE A 237 17.50 29.28 -2.39
CA PHE A 237 18.42 28.20 -2.74
C PHE A 237 19.63 28.07 -1.80
N GLY A 238 20.11 29.18 -1.23
CA GLY A 238 21.17 29.14 -0.21
C GLY A 238 20.73 28.45 1.10
N LYS A 239 19.45 28.53 1.47
CA LYS A 239 18.88 27.81 2.63
C LYS A 239 18.72 26.32 2.29
N LEU A 240 18.24 26.02 1.09
CA LEU A 240 18.12 24.64 0.60
C LEU A 240 19.47 23.93 0.59
N ALA A 241 20.50 24.57 0.02
CA ALA A 241 21.85 24.02 -0.05
C ALA A 241 22.49 23.81 1.34
N ARG A 242 22.20 24.67 2.33
CA ARG A 242 22.74 24.51 3.69
C ARG A 242 22.05 23.42 4.49
N ASN A 243 20.73 23.29 4.35
CA ASN A 243 19.92 22.48 5.26
C ASN A 243 19.50 21.13 4.66
N TRP A 244 19.40 21.03 3.34
CA TRP A 244 18.86 19.87 2.62
C TRP A 244 19.70 19.53 1.38
N SER A 245 21.02 19.74 1.45
CA SER A 245 21.91 19.23 0.41
C SER A 245 21.76 17.72 0.28
N GLY A 246 21.65 17.22 -0.96
CA GLY A 246 21.47 15.79 -1.26
C GLY A 246 20.04 15.26 -1.08
N PHE A 247 19.06 16.12 -0.77
CA PHE A 247 17.65 15.76 -0.78
C PHE A 247 17.02 16.04 -2.15
N VAL A 248 16.25 15.09 -2.65
CA VAL A 248 15.61 15.11 -3.97
C VAL A 248 14.12 14.79 -3.82
N PRO A 249 13.21 15.66 -4.31
CA PRO A 249 11.79 15.35 -4.38
C PRO A 249 11.55 14.20 -5.36
N ILE A 250 10.75 13.22 -4.96
CA ILE A 250 10.39 12.05 -5.76
C ILE A 250 8.88 12.06 -6.02
N TYR A 251 8.49 11.69 -7.23
CA TYR A 251 7.12 11.65 -7.72
C TYR A 251 6.81 10.31 -8.40
N ASN A 252 5.53 10.02 -8.59
CA ASN A 252 5.08 8.88 -9.39
C ASN A 252 5.72 8.88 -10.81
N SER A 253 5.87 10.06 -11.43
CA SER A 253 6.47 10.19 -12.75
C SER A 253 7.90 9.66 -12.82
N ASP A 254 8.70 9.77 -11.75
CA ASP A 254 10.08 9.27 -11.73
C ASP A 254 10.12 7.75 -11.87
N PHE A 255 9.13 7.03 -11.31
CA PHE A 255 8.97 5.59 -11.49
C PHE A 255 8.53 5.23 -12.91
N ARG A 256 7.75 6.09 -13.56
CA ARG A 256 7.36 5.88 -14.96
C ARG A 256 8.53 6.10 -15.90
N ASP A 257 9.33 7.13 -15.66
CA ASP A 257 10.59 7.38 -16.38
C ASP A 257 11.56 6.21 -16.18
N TRP A 258 11.62 5.62 -14.98
CA TRP A 258 12.40 4.41 -14.72
C TRP A 258 11.96 3.24 -15.61
N GLN A 259 10.66 2.95 -15.67
CA GLN A 259 10.11 1.87 -16.49
C GLN A 259 10.42 2.06 -17.97
N GLU A 260 10.26 3.29 -18.47
CA GLU A 260 10.52 3.61 -19.87
C GLU A 260 12.00 3.47 -20.23
N LYS A 261 12.90 3.86 -19.32
CA LYS A 261 14.34 3.80 -19.53
C LYS A 261 14.95 2.40 -19.37
N HIS A 262 14.46 1.62 -18.42
CA HIS A 262 15.10 0.36 -18.01
C HIS A 262 14.30 -0.89 -18.37
N ASN A 263 13.04 -0.76 -18.82
CA ASN A 263 12.11 -1.87 -19.05
C ASN A 263 12.01 -2.82 -17.84
N SER A 264 12.17 -2.27 -16.63
CA SER A 264 12.00 -2.93 -15.34
C SER A 264 11.15 -2.05 -14.43
N GLY A 265 10.62 -2.62 -13.35
CA GLY A 265 9.59 -1.94 -12.56
C GLY A 265 8.21 -2.43 -12.96
N ARG A 266 7.47 -3.09 -12.08
CA ARG A 266 6.11 -3.56 -12.37
C ARG A 266 5.17 -3.28 -11.21
N ASP A 267 4.02 -2.67 -11.53
CA ASP A 267 2.92 -2.51 -10.59
C ASP A 267 2.24 -3.86 -10.30
N PHE A 268 1.85 -4.10 -9.06
CA PHE A 268 1.22 -5.36 -8.62
C PHE A 268 0.19 -5.13 -7.50
N ILE A 269 -0.60 -6.16 -7.23
CA ILE A 269 -1.53 -6.25 -6.12
C ILE A 269 -0.84 -6.90 -4.93
N VAL A 270 -0.94 -6.26 -3.78
CA VAL A 270 -0.46 -6.78 -2.51
C VAL A 270 -1.62 -7.44 -1.79
N PHE A 271 -1.40 -8.68 -1.36
CA PHE A 271 -2.22 -9.34 -0.34
C PHE A 271 -1.36 -9.62 0.89
N SER A 272 -1.95 -9.52 2.08
CA SER A 272 -1.36 -10.15 3.26
C SER A 272 -1.75 -11.62 3.37
N ASP A 273 -1.12 -12.33 4.31
CA ASP A 273 -1.70 -13.54 4.88
C ASP A 273 -3.00 -13.23 5.65
N VAL A 274 -3.73 -14.28 6.05
CA VAL A 274 -5.01 -14.17 6.74
C VAL A 274 -4.80 -14.25 8.25
N LEU A 275 -5.21 -13.22 8.96
CA LEU A 275 -5.38 -13.25 10.41
C LEU A 275 -6.77 -13.83 10.75
N TRP A 276 -6.79 -15.00 11.37
CA TRP A 276 -8.03 -15.63 11.84
C TRP A 276 -8.35 -15.24 13.29
N LEU A 277 -9.53 -14.68 13.51
CA LEU A 277 -10.07 -14.36 14.83
C LEU A 277 -11.38 -15.10 15.09
N ASN A 278 -11.71 -15.29 16.36
CA ASN A 278 -13.01 -15.81 16.76
C ASN A 278 -14.07 -14.69 16.71
N PRO A 279 -15.30 -14.98 16.25
CA PRO A 279 -16.42 -14.05 16.36
C PRO A 279 -16.78 -13.79 17.82
N LEU A 280 -17.29 -12.58 18.11
CA LEU A 280 -17.92 -12.30 19.40
C LEU A 280 -19.17 -13.19 19.56
N PRO A 281 -19.62 -13.51 20.79
CA PRO A 281 -20.75 -14.42 21.00
C PRO A 281 -22.02 -14.05 20.20
N HIS A 282 -22.33 -12.75 20.11
CA HIS A 282 -23.50 -12.24 19.35
C HIS A 282 -23.29 -12.24 17.83
N GLN A 283 -22.09 -12.56 17.34
CA GLN A 283 -21.75 -12.62 15.91
C GLN A 283 -21.65 -14.07 15.40
N GLN A 284 -21.77 -15.07 16.28
CA GLN A 284 -21.67 -16.49 15.91
C GLN A 284 -22.85 -16.95 15.04
N VAL A 285 -23.99 -16.27 15.14
CA VAL A 285 -25.18 -16.55 14.34
C VAL A 285 -25.64 -15.28 13.66
N ILE A 286 -25.76 -15.32 12.34
CA ILE A 286 -26.33 -14.25 11.52
C ILE A 286 -27.61 -14.80 10.89
N TYR A 287 -28.75 -14.19 11.20
CA TYR A 287 -30.01 -14.54 10.53
C TYR A 287 -30.01 -13.99 9.10
N LEU A 288 -30.46 -14.81 8.14
CA LEU A 288 -30.41 -14.57 6.69
C LEU A 288 -31.75 -14.13 6.10
#